data_AF-A0A8J3YHM2-F1
#
_entry.id   AF-A0A8J3YHM2-F1
#
_cell.length_a   1.000
_cell.length_b   1.000
_cell.length_c   1.000
_cell.angle_alpha   90.00
_cell.angle_beta   90.00
_cell.angle_gamma   90.00
#
_symmetry.space_group_name_H-M   'P 1'
#
loop_
_entity.id
_entity.type
_entity.pdbx_description
1 polymer ?
#
loop_
_entity_poly.entity_id
_entity_poly.type
_entity_poly.pdbx_seq_one_letter_code
_entity_poly.pdbx_strand_id
1 'polypeptide(L)'
;MLKFDRRGLLAELDASTPWRRVVFVASCVEVLIPGYARFSELEGVGDTALLRDTLDAVWAEAGRPGSESVAASVLPPDDAIEALLPAEEDWNDWAPQAEDAVAALMYLTRLIRGGDIAAAAYAAARSYSAFDEFVARRLELRAVDHAARVILLSAPEIQAELRRQRDVLRRLAESADGDPETLAAVRDDARADRWG
;
A
#
# COMPACT_ATOMS: atom_id res chain seq x y z
N MET A 1 17.97 -0.59 12.69
CA MET A 1 17.24 -1.23 11.58
C MET A 1 15.81 -1.46 12.03
N LEU A 2 14.84 -0.99 11.25
CA LEU A 2 13.41 -1.20 11.53
C LEU A 2 13.00 -2.62 11.13
N LYS A 3 11.95 -3.12 11.78
CA LYS A 3 11.27 -4.37 11.46
C LYS A 3 9.79 -4.09 11.29
N PHE A 4 9.12 -4.82 10.40
CA PHE A 4 7.67 -4.76 10.33
C PHE A 4 7.07 -5.36 11.61
N ASP A 5 6.46 -4.52 12.44
CA ASP A 5 5.75 -4.94 13.66
C ASP A 5 4.24 -4.85 13.43
N ARG A 6 3.67 -5.93 12.89
CA ARG A 6 2.22 -6.00 12.62
C ARG A 6 1.38 -5.77 13.88
N ARG A 7 1.85 -6.25 15.03
CA ARG A 7 1.09 -6.16 16.29
C ARG A 7 1.09 -4.73 16.82
N GLY A 8 2.25 -4.07 16.80
CA GLY A 8 2.38 -2.65 17.14
C GLY A 8 1.55 -1.78 16.19
N LEU A 9 1.65 -2.04 14.88
CA LEU A 9 0.87 -1.34 13.86
C LEU A 9 -0.64 -1.48 14.10
N LEU A 10 -1.12 -2.70 14.37
CA LEU A 10 -2.54 -2.92 14.62
C LEU A 10 -3.04 -2.13 15.84
N ALA A 11 -2.26 -2.07 16.92
CA ALA A 11 -2.61 -1.29 18.11
C ALA A 11 -2.65 0.22 17.83
N GLU A 12 -1.71 0.73 17.04
CA GLU A 12 -1.67 2.15 16.65
C GLU A 12 -2.84 2.52 15.73
N LEU A 13 -3.18 1.65 14.77
CA LEU A 13 -4.34 1.82 13.90
C LEU A 13 -5.65 1.75 14.70
N ASP A 14 -5.75 0.84 15.67
CA ASP A 14 -6.93 0.75 16.55
C ASP A 14 -7.16 2.03 17.35
N ALA A 15 -6.08 2.67 17.82
CA ALA A 15 -6.15 3.96 18.50
C ALA A 15 -6.38 5.17 17.56
N SER A 16 -6.30 4.98 16.24
CA SER A 16 -6.44 6.05 15.24
C SER A 16 -7.89 6.24 14.77
N THR A 17 -8.21 7.43 14.25
CA THR A 17 -9.52 7.72 13.66
C THR A 17 -9.72 6.98 12.33
N PRO A 18 -10.97 6.78 11.87
CA PRO A 18 -11.25 6.16 10.57
C PRO A 18 -10.52 6.84 9.40
N TRP A 19 -10.53 8.18 9.35
CA TRP A 19 -9.81 8.96 8.34
C TRP A 19 -8.31 8.62 8.32
N ARG A 20 -7.63 8.64 9.47
CA ARG A 20 -6.19 8.36 9.57
C ARG A 20 -5.85 6.95 9.10
N ARG A 21 -6.68 5.96 9.44
CA ARG A 21 -6.51 4.57 8.98
C ARG A 21 -6.58 4.50 7.46
N VAL A 22 -7.57 5.16 6.85
CA VAL A 22 -7.75 5.17 5.39
C VAL A 22 -6.58 5.88 4.71
N VAL A 23 -6.17 7.05 5.18
CA VAL A 23 -5.05 7.80 4.58
C VAL A 23 -3.73 7.02 4.68
N PHE A 24 -3.47 6.38 5.82
CA PHE A 24 -2.30 5.51 5.98
C PHE A 24 -2.32 4.35 4.97
N VAL A 25 -3.44 3.64 4.85
CA VAL A 25 -3.56 2.51 3.94
C VAL A 25 -3.50 2.96 2.48
N ALA A 26 -4.16 4.06 2.12
CA ALA A 26 -4.09 4.66 0.79
C ALA A 26 -2.64 4.96 0.39
N SER A 27 -1.82 5.47 1.33
CA SER A 27 -0.39 5.68 1.11
C SER A 27 0.39 4.37 0.86
N CYS A 28 -0.05 3.24 1.42
CA CYS A 28 0.57 1.94 1.17
C CYS A 28 0.20 1.39 -0.20
N VAL A 29 -1.06 1.57 -0.63
CA VAL A 29 -1.48 1.20 -1.99
C VAL A 29 -0.75 2.06 -3.03
N GLU A 30 -0.61 3.36 -2.78
CA GLU A 30 0.05 4.31 -3.69
C GLU A 30 1.47 3.87 -4.08
N VAL A 31 2.23 3.35 -3.11
CA VAL A 31 3.61 2.86 -3.32
C VAL A 31 3.68 1.63 -4.23
N LEU A 32 2.62 0.83 -4.26
CA LEU A 32 2.56 -0.42 -5.03
C LEU A 32 2.15 -0.20 -6.49
N ILE A 33 1.53 0.95 -6.81
CA ILE A 33 1.01 1.24 -8.15
C ILE A 33 2.06 1.11 -9.25
N PRO A 34 3.31 1.63 -9.10
CA PRO A 34 4.31 1.48 -10.16
C PRO A 34 4.67 0.02 -10.44
N GLY A 35 4.62 -0.87 -9.43
CA GLY A 35 4.85 -2.30 -9.62
C GLY A 35 3.75 -2.95 -10.47
N TYR A 36 2.48 -2.60 -10.20
CA TYR A 36 1.36 -3.01 -11.05
C TYR A 36 1.48 -2.47 -12.48
N ALA A 37 1.88 -1.21 -12.63
CA ALA A 37 2.05 -0.59 -13.94
C ALA A 37 3.13 -1.30 -14.78
N ARG A 38 4.27 -1.66 -14.18
CA ARG A 38 5.34 -2.40 -14.86
C ARG A 38 4.89 -3.81 -15.28
N PHE A 39 4.10 -4.49 -14.44
CA PHE A 39 3.46 -5.75 -14.82
C PHE A 39 2.57 -5.57 -16.06
N SER A 40 1.64 -4.61 -16.00
CA SER A 40 0.67 -4.35 -17.06
C SER A 40 1.32 -3.93 -18.38
N GLU A 41 2.37 -3.12 -18.33
CA GLU A 41 3.08 -2.63 -19.52
C GLU A 41 3.78 -3.76 -20.29
N LEU A 42 4.39 -4.71 -19.59
CA LEU A 42 5.19 -5.77 -20.21
C LEU A 42 4.34 -6.81 -20.96
N GLU A 43 3.15 -7.15 -20.44
CA GLU A 43 2.24 -8.10 -21.09
C GLU A 43 1.13 -7.43 -21.91
N GLY A 44 0.91 -6.13 -21.74
CA GLY A 44 -0.25 -5.43 -22.32
C GLY A 44 -1.58 -5.86 -21.72
N VAL A 45 -1.60 -6.28 -20.45
CA VAL A 45 -2.80 -6.72 -19.72
C VAL A 45 -3.06 -5.91 -18.45
N GLY A 46 -4.23 -6.14 -17.82
CA GLY A 46 -4.65 -5.43 -16.61
C GLY A 46 -5.23 -4.03 -16.88
N ASP A 47 -5.63 -3.34 -15.82
CA ASP A 47 -6.24 -2.01 -15.89
C ASP A 47 -5.61 -1.08 -14.84
N THR A 48 -4.46 -0.52 -15.20
CA THR A 48 -3.74 0.46 -14.35
C THR A 48 -4.59 1.72 -14.12
N ALA A 49 -5.49 2.07 -15.05
CA ALA A 49 -6.35 3.23 -14.91
C ALA A 49 -7.38 3.00 -13.80
N LEU A 50 -8.06 1.86 -13.76
CA LEU A 50 -9.01 1.53 -12.69
C LEU A 50 -8.34 1.59 -11.30
N LEU A 51 -7.14 1.02 -11.16
CA LEU A 51 -6.38 1.05 -9.91
C LEU A 51 -6.01 2.49 -9.50
N ARG A 52 -5.55 3.31 -10.45
CA ARG A 52 -5.19 4.71 -10.23
C ARG A 52 -6.40 5.58 -9.88
N ASP A 53 -7.47 5.47 -10.65
CA ASP A 53 -8.71 6.24 -10.50
C ASP A 53 -9.40 5.92 -9.17
N THR A 54 -9.41 4.65 -8.78
CA THR A 54 -9.94 4.22 -7.48
C THR A 54 -9.19 4.91 -6.34
N LEU A 55 -7.86 4.90 -6.38
CA LEU A 55 -7.07 5.50 -5.31
C LEU A 55 -7.15 7.05 -5.34
N ASP A 56 -7.23 7.65 -6.53
CA ASP A 56 -7.44 9.10 -6.66
C ASP A 56 -8.81 9.55 -6.13
N ALA A 57 -9.85 8.75 -6.29
CA ALA A 57 -11.15 8.99 -5.69
C ALA A 57 -11.09 8.93 -4.15
N VAL A 58 -10.34 7.96 -3.58
CA VAL A 58 -10.09 7.88 -2.12
C VAL A 58 -9.36 9.12 -1.62
N TRP A 59 -8.30 9.56 -2.31
CA TRP A 59 -7.56 10.77 -1.95
C TRP A 59 -8.45 12.02 -2.02
N ALA A 60 -9.26 12.16 -3.06
CA ALA A 60 -10.17 13.28 -3.22
C ALA A 60 -11.22 13.33 -2.09
N GLU A 61 -11.75 12.18 -1.69
CA GLU A 61 -12.72 12.08 -0.60
C GLU A 61 -12.10 12.38 0.77
N ALA A 62 -10.88 11.91 1.01
CA ALA A 62 -10.14 12.19 2.23
C ALA A 62 -9.77 13.67 2.38
N GLY A 63 -9.62 14.39 1.27
CA GLY A 63 -9.32 15.83 1.23
C GLY A 63 -10.54 16.75 1.35
N ARG A 64 -11.76 16.21 1.49
CA ARG A 64 -12.95 17.06 1.68
C ARG A 64 -12.88 17.77 3.05
N PRO A 65 -13.20 19.07 3.11
CA PRO A 65 -13.23 19.79 4.39
C PRO A 65 -14.18 19.13 5.40
N GLY A 66 -13.69 18.85 6.61
CA GLY A 66 -14.46 18.21 7.67
C GLY A 66 -14.72 16.72 7.46
N SER A 67 -13.99 16.06 6.55
CA SER A 67 -14.08 14.62 6.33
C SER A 67 -13.49 13.85 7.51
N GLU A 68 -14.34 13.14 8.27
CA GLU A 68 -13.94 12.24 9.36
C GLU A 68 -13.70 10.79 8.88
N SER A 69 -14.09 10.50 7.63
CA SER A 69 -13.93 9.19 6.98
C SER A 69 -14.16 9.30 5.46
N VAL A 70 -13.66 8.32 4.71
CA VAL A 70 -13.92 8.19 3.27
C VAL A 70 -15.22 7.41 3.03
N ALA A 71 -16.08 7.94 2.16
CA ALA A 71 -17.36 7.31 1.81
C ALA A 71 -17.18 6.10 0.88
N ALA A 72 -17.82 4.97 1.18
CA ALA A 72 -17.77 3.76 0.36
C ALA A 72 -18.29 3.94 -1.08
N SER A 73 -19.10 4.97 -1.33
CA SER A 73 -19.66 5.26 -2.66
C SER A 73 -18.62 5.67 -3.71
N VAL A 74 -17.39 6.01 -3.29
CA VAL A 74 -16.30 6.35 -4.22
C VAL A 74 -15.56 5.10 -4.75
N LEU A 75 -15.87 3.92 -4.19
CA LEU A 75 -15.18 2.68 -4.52
C LEU A 75 -15.91 1.91 -5.63
N PRO A 76 -15.18 1.31 -6.58
CA PRO A 76 -15.77 0.40 -7.55
C PRO A 76 -16.23 -0.90 -6.87
N PRO A 77 -17.11 -1.68 -7.51
CA PRO A 77 -17.49 -3.03 -7.05
C PRO A 77 -16.29 -3.95 -6.77
N ASP A 78 -16.44 -4.91 -5.85
CA ASP A 78 -15.35 -5.82 -5.47
C ASP A 78 -14.89 -6.73 -6.60
N ASP A 79 -15.80 -7.18 -7.45
CA ASP A 79 -15.51 -7.97 -8.65
C ASP A 79 -14.68 -7.20 -9.68
N ALA A 80 -14.89 -5.88 -9.79
CA ALA A 80 -14.07 -5.03 -10.65
C ALA A 80 -12.62 -4.94 -10.15
N ILE A 81 -12.41 -4.92 -8.83
CA ILE A 81 -11.05 -4.92 -8.23
C ILE A 81 -10.42 -6.30 -8.32
N GLU A 82 -11.18 -7.37 -8.07
CA GLU A 82 -10.69 -8.75 -8.14
C GLU A 82 -10.23 -9.11 -9.56
N ALA A 83 -10.93 -8.60 -10.58
CA ALA A 83 -10.55 -8.75 -11.99
C ALA A 83 -9.19 -8.11 -12.35
N LEU A 84 -8.59 -7.29 -11.47
CA LEU A 84 -7.25 -6.73 -11.67
C LEU A 84 -6.13 -7.72 -11.36
N LEU A 85 -6.42 -8.84 -10.69
CA LEU A 85 -5.41 -9.85 -10.33
C LEU A 85 -4.77 -10.45 -11.60
N PRO A 86 -3.43 -10.60 -11.63
CA PRO A 86 -2.74 -11.29 -12.72
C PRO A 86 -3.27 -12.71 -12.93
N ALA A 87 -3.68 -13.05 -14.15
CA ALA A 87 -3.94 -14.44 -14.53
C ALA A 87 -2.61 -15.19 -14.67
N GLU A 88 -2.57 -16.48 -14.32
CA GLU A 88 -1.34 -17.29 -14.39
C GLU A 88 -0.70 -17.30 -15.79
N GLU A 89 -1.51 -17.19 -16.84
CA GLU A 89 -1.05 -17.14 -18.24
C GLU A 89 -0.34 -15.83 -18.60
N ASP A 90 -0.59 -14.75 -17.84
CA ASP A 90 0.01 -13.42 -18.03
C ASP A 90 1.15 -13.17 -17.03
N TRP A 91 1.63 -14.17 -16.31
CA TRP A 91 2.64 -13.97 -15.28
C TRP A 91 4.00 -13.60 -15.85
N ASN A 92 4.49 -12.44 -15.43
CA ASN A 92 5.86 -12.01 -15.63
C ASN A 92 6.56 -11.73 -14.30
N ASP A 93 7.78 -11.20 -14.40
CA ASP A 93 8.61 -10.84 -13.25
C ASP A 93 7.93 -9.85 -12.29
N TRP A 94 6.96 -9.04 -12.70
CA TRP A 94 6.26 -8.08 -11.85
C TRP A 94 4.92 -8.59 -11.31
N ALA A 95 4.51 -9.81 -11.66
CA ALA A 95 3.26 -10.41 -11.16
C ALA A 95 3.15 -10.39 -9.63
N PRO A 96 4.20 -10.70 -8.83
CA PRO A 96 4.11 -10.60 -7.37
C PRO A 96 3.79 -9.19 -6.88
N GLN A 97 4.41 -8.16 -7.47
CA GLN A 97 4.14 -6.75 -7.13
C GLN A 97 2.71 -6.36 -7.53
N ALA A 98 2.22 -6.83 -8.67
CA ALA A 98 0.85 -6.59 -9.11
C ALA A 98 -0.18 -7.23 -8.16
N GLU A 99 0.05 -8.48 -7.74
CA GLU A 99 -0.78 -9.14 -6.72
C GLU A 99 -0.74 -8.40 -5.37
N ASP A 100 0.43 -7.93 -4.93
CA ASP A 100 0.56 -7.09 -3.74
C ASP A 100 -0.27 -5.80 -3.85
N ALA A 101 -0.22 -5.11 -5.00
CA ALA A 101 -0.99 -3.89 -5.25
C ALA A 101 -2.51 -4.12 -5.19
N VAL A 102 -3.01 -5.14 -5.89
CA VAL A 102 -4.44 -5.47 -5.93
C VAL A 102 -4.91 -5.93 -4.55
N ALA A 103 -4.16 -6.81 -3.88
CA ALA A 103 -4.52 -7.26 -2.53
C ALA A 103 -4.58 -6.08 -1.54
N ALA A 104 -3.60 -5.16 -1.59
CA ALA A 104 -3.62 -3.96 -0.75
C ALA A 104 -4.83 -3.08 -1.02
N LEU A 105 -5.22 -2.91 -2.29
CA LEU A 105 -6.43 -2.18 -2.67
C LEU A 105 -7.71 -2.87 -2.16
N MET A 106 -7.81 -4.19 -2.25
CA MET A 106 -8.93 -4.95 -1.67
C MET A 106 -9.01 -4.80 -0.14
N TYR A 107 -7.87 -4.73 0.55
CA TYR A 107 -7.85 -4.47 1.98
C TYR A 107 -8.26 -3.03 2.31
N LEU A 108 -7.88 -2.06 1.50
CA LEU A 108 -8.34 -0.68 1.62
C LEU A 108 -9.87 -0.59 1.47
N THR A 109 -10.45 -1.29 0.50
CA THR A 109 -11.91 -1.26 0.31
C THR A 109 -12.66 -1.93 1.45
N ARG A 110 -12.14 -3.04 2.00
CA ARG A 110 -12.66 -3.67 3.22
C ARG A 110 -12.62 -2.73 4.43
N LEU A 111 -11.53 -1.99 4.59
CA LEU A 111 -11.41 -0.97 5.63
C LEU A 111 -12.48 0.13 5.46
N ILE A 112 -12.63 0.68 4.25
CA ILE A 112 -13.58 1.78 3.99
C ILE A 112 -15.04 1.31 4.16
N ARG A 113 -15.39 0.12 3.67
CA ARG A 113 -16.77 -0.39 3.71
C ARG A 113 -17.19 -0.94 5.07
N GLY A 114 -16.29 -1.65 5.73
CA GLY A 114 -16.61 -2.42 6.94
C GLY A 114 -15.89 -1.96 8.21
N GLY A 115 -14.95 -1.03 8.10
CA GLY A 115 -14.12 -0.61 9.24
C GLY A 115 -13.14 -1.70 9.70
N ASP A 116 -12.80 -2.67 8.85
CA ASP A 116 -11.90 -3.77 9.22
C ASP A 116 -10.46 -3.28 9.44
N ILE A 117 -10.11 -3.10 10.71
CA ILE A 117 -8.78 -2.62 11.13
C ILE A 117 -7.70 -3.67 10.82
N ALA A 118 -8.03 -4.96 10.83
CA ALA A 118 -7.07 -6.00 10.46
C ALA A 118 -6.69 -5.89 8.98
N ALA A 119 -7.66 -5.55 8.11
CA ALA A 119 -7.38 -5.27 6.70
C ALA A 119 -6.35 -4.15 6.52
N ALA A 120 -6.41 -3.09 7.33
CA ALA A 120 -5.42 -2.01 7.29
C ALA A 120 -3.99 -2.48 7.57
N ALA A 121 -3.82 -3.34 8.57
CA ALA A 121 -2.51 -3.94 8.89
C ALA A 121 -2.04 -4.92 7.79
N TYR A 122 -2.96 -5.65 7.13
CA TYR A 122 -2.63 -6.51 6.00
C TYR A 122 -2.20 -5.71 4.76
N ALA A 123 -2.85 -4.58 4.46
CA ALA A 123 -2.45 -3.72 3.35
C ALA A 123 -1.02 -3.16 3.53
N ALA A 124 -0.69 -2.70 4.74
CA ALA A 124 0.67 -2.25 5.06
C ALA A 124 1.69 -3.39 4.96
N ALA A 125 1.29 -4.61 5.31
CA ALA A 125 2.13 -5.80 5.13
C ALA A 125 2.37 -6.11 3.65
N ARG A 126 1.40 -5.94 2.76
CA ARG A 126 1.60 -6.10 1.30
C ARG A 126 2.62 -5.08 0.76
N SER A 127 2.53 -3.82 1.19
CA SER A 127 3.55 -2.80 0.83
C SER A 127 4.96 -3.22 1.24
N TYR A 128 5.13 -3.70 2.48
CA TYR A 128 6.42 -4.23 2.94
C TYR A 128 6.87 -5.48 2.16
N SER A 129 5.97 -6.46 2.00
CA SER A 129 6.28 -7.75 1.36
C SER A 129 6.65 -7.60 -0.11
N ALA A 130 6.07 -6.63 -0.82
CA ALA A 130 6.37 -6.39 -2.22
C ALA A 130 7.85 -5.98 -2.43
N PHE A 131 8.41 -5.16 -1.53
CA PHE A 131 9.84 -4.84 -1.54
C PHE A 131 10.70 -6.00 -1.02
N ASP A 132 10.22 -6.76 -0.04
CA ASP A 132 10.91 -7.96 0.46
C ASP A 132 11.13 -8.98 -0.66
N GLU A 133 10.07 -9.30 -1.42
CA GLU A 133 10.13 -10.17 -2.59
C GLU A 133 11.06 -9.59 -3.67
N PHE A 134 10.83 -8.33 -4.06
CA PHE A 134 11.59 -7.70 -5.14
C PHE A 134 13.09 -7.70 -4.88
N VAL A 135 13.48 -7.34 -3.65
CA VAL A 135 14.89 -7.33 -3.24
C VAL A 135 15.43 -8.75 -3.15
N ALA A 136 14.66 -9.71 -2.62
CA ALA A 136 15.09 -11.11 -2.55
C ALA A 136 15.39 -11.68 -3.94
N ARG A 137 14.51 -11.43 -4.90
CA ARG A 137 14.69 -11.85 -6.27
C ARG A 137 15.87 -11.18 -6.95
N ARG A 138 16.02 -9.85 -6.80
CA ARG A 138 17.17 -9.10 -7.35
C ARG A 138 18.51 -9.54 -6.77
N LEU A 139 18.54 -10.00 -5.53
CA LEU A 139 19.72 -10.55 -4.86
C LEU A 139 19.88 -12.08 -5.07
N GLU A 140 19.01 -12.70 -5.86
CA GLU A 140 18.97 -14.14 -6.13
C GLU A 140 18.92 -15.02 -4.86
N LEU A 141 18.26 -14.54 -3.81
CA LEU A 141 18.15 -15.22 -2.53
C LEU A 141 17.08 -16.32 -2.59
N ARG A 142 17.49 -17.53 -2.99
CA ARG A 142 16.59 -18.68 -3.19
C ARG A 142 16.06 -19.32 -1.89
N ALA A 143 16.78 -19.17 -0.78
CA ALA A 143 16.38 -19.70 0.52
C ALA A 143 16.61 -18.63 1.60
N VAL A 144 15.52 -18.18 2.21
CA VAL A 144 15.57 -17.11 3.22
C VAL A 144 15.90 -17.68 4.59
N ASP A 145 17.13 -18.21 4.72
CA ASP A 145 17.71 -18.57 6.02
C ASP A 145 17.93 -17.32 6.91
N HIS A 146 18.40 -17.51 8.14
CA HIS A 146 18.57 -16.38 9.06
C HIS A 146 19.52 -15.30 8.52
N ALA A 147 20.59 -15.68 7.82
CA ALA A 147 21.55 -14.74 7.26
C ALA A 147 20.94 -13.96 6.10
N ALA A 148 20.22 -14.63 5.21
CA ALA A 148 19.47 -14.01 4.12
C ALA A 148 18.42 -13.01 4.66
N ARG A 149 17.72 -13.34 5.76
CA ARG A 149 16.78 -12.40 6.40
C ARG A 149 17.45 -11.14 6.92
N VAL A 150 18.66 -11.25 7.49
CA VAL A 150 19.41 -10.09 7.97
C VAL A 150 19.85 -9.20 6.81
N ILE A 151 20.31 -9.82 5.71
CA ILE A 151 20.68 -9.10 4.48
C ILE A 151 19.47 -8.36 3.90
N LEU A 152 18.36 -9.07 3.70
CA LEU A 152 17.11 -8.49 3.18
C LEU A 152 16.66 -7.31 4.04
N LEU A 153 16.53 -7.53 5.35
CA LEU A 153 16.06 -6.49 6.25
C LEU A 153 16.98 -5.26 6.25
N SER A 154 18.27 -5.44 5.94
CA SER A 154 19.25 -4.34 5.84
C SER A 154 19.18 -3.58 4.50
N ALA A 155 18.42 -4.08 3.52
CA ALA A 155 18.31 -3.47 2.21
C ALA A 155 17.75 -2.03 2.30
N PRO A 156 18.33 -1.07 1.56
CA PRO A 156 17.90 0.32 1.58
C PRO A 156 16.41 0.51 1.26
N GLU A 157 15.87 -0.26 0.31
CA GLU A 157 14.50 -0.20 -0.16
C GLU A 157 13.52 -0.62 0.94
N ILE A 158 13.77 -1.76 1.59
CA ILE A 158 12.97 -2.26 2.71
C ILE A 158 13.02 -1.27 3.88
N GLN A 159 14.20 -0.76 4.22
CA GLN A 159 14.34 0.23 5.29
C GLN A 159 13.71 1.58 4.93
N ALA A 160 13.65 1.95 3.66
CA ALA A 160 12.95 3.14 3.21
C ALA A 160 11.44 2.99 3.37
N GLU A 161 10.86 1.85 3.00
CA GLU A 161 9.43 1.61 3.16
C GLU A 161 9.03 1.56 4.64
N LEU A 162 9.79 0.85 5.48
CA LEU A 162 9.51 0.81 6.93
C LEU A 162 9.60 2.19 7.59
N ARG A 163 10.56 3.03 7.17
CA ARG A 163 10.65 4.42 7.63
C ARG A 163 9.45 5.24 7.17
N ARG A 164 9.07 5.11 5.89
CA ARG A 164 7.91 5.82 5.32
C ARG A 164 6.63 5.50 6.08
N GLN A 165 6.31 4.22 6.29
CA GLN A 165 5.10 3.83 7.03
C GLN A 165 5.05 4.47 8.42
N ARG A 166 6.16 4.41 9.16
CA ARG A 166 6.27 5.03 10.49
C ARG A 166 6.14 6.55 10.44
N ASP A 167 6.77 7.19 9.46
CA ASP A 167 6.74 8.64 9.31
C ASP A 167 5.34 9.14 8.91
N VAL A 168 4.61 8.40 8.08
CA VAL A 168 3.20 8.68 7.75
C VAL A 168 2.33 8.57 9.00
N LEU A 169 2.43 7.49 9.77
CA LEU A 169 1.66 7.34 11.02
C LEU A 169 1.93 8.49 11.99
N ARG A 170 3.20 8.85 12.16
CA ARG A 170 3.59 9.98 13.01
C ARG A 170 2.98 11.30 12.54
N ARG A 171 3.06 11.62 11.24
CA ARG A 171 2.47 12.84 10.67
C ARG A 171 0.96 12.88 10.86
N LEU A 172 0.26 11.77 10.60
CA LEU A 172 -1.19 11.68 10.79
C LEU A 172 -1.60 11.80 12.25
N ALA A 173 -0.78 11.29 13.19
CA ALA A 173 -1.02 11.46 14.61
C ALA A 173 -0.91 12.93 15.07
N GLU A 174 0.03 13.67 14.45
CA GLU A 174 0.33 15.08 14.73
C GLU A 174 -0.62 16.06 13.99
N SER A 175 -1.35 15.61 12.96
CA SER A 175 -2.23 16.45 12.14
C SER A 175 -3.69 16.43 12.59
N ALA A 176 -4.45 17.45 12.20
CA ALA A 176 -5.91 17.37 12.21
C ALA A 176 -6.40 16.41 11.11
N ASP A 177 -7.55 15.78 11.32
CA ASP A 177 -8.20 14.99 10.28
C ASP A 177 -8.67 15.91 9.14
N GLY A 178 -8.46 15.47 7.90
CA GLY A 178 -8.74 16.27 6.70
C GLY A 178 -7.77 17.42 6.45
N ASP A 179 -6.62 17.48 7.15
CA ASP A 179 -5.60 18.50 6.90
C ASP A 179 -5.02 18.37 5.47
N PRO A 180 -5.24 19.36 4.59
CA PRO A 180 -4.85 19.25 3.19
C PRO A 180 -3.33 19.24 2.99
N GLU A 181 -2.58 19.90 3.86
CA GLU A 181 -1.11 19.93 3.78
C GLU A 181 -0.53 18.54 4.11
N THR A 182 -0.99 17.93 5.20
CA THR A 182 -0.60 16.57 5.56
C THR A 182 -1.00 15.56 4.48
N LEU A 183 -2.23 15.67 3.95
CA LEU A 183 -2.71 14.75 2.91
C LEU A 183 -1.86 14.83 1.64
N ALA A 184 -1.55 16.04 1.16
CA ALA A 184 -0.69 16.26 0.01
C ALA A 184 0.72 15.70 0.25
N ALA A 185 1.32 16.01 1.40
CA ALA A 185 2.66 15.53 1.74
C ALA A 185 2.74 14.00 1.82
N VAL A 186 1.72 13.34 2.41
CA VAL A 186 1.66 11.87 2.48
C VAL A 186 1.52 11.26 1.08
N ARG A 187 0.67 11.84 0.23
CA ARG A 187 0.45 11.35 -1.14
C ARG A 187 1.71 11.53 -2.00
N ASP A 188 2.36 12.69 -1.94
CA ASP A 188 3.55 12.98 -2.73
C ASP A 188 4.73 12.09 -2.31
N ASP A 189 4.95 11.89 -1.01
CA ASP A 189 6.00 11.00 -0.50
C ASP A 189 5.79 9.53 -0.92
N ALA A 190 4.53 9.11 -1.06
CA ALA A 190 4.16 7.76 -1.50
C ALA A 190 4.25 7.58 -3.03
N ARG A 191 4.12 8.66 -3.82
CA ARG A 191 4.27 8.67 -5.27
C ARG A 191 5.71 8.63 -5.76
N ALA A 192 6.68 8.93 -4.90
CA ALA A 192 8.08 8.82 -5.24
C ALA A 192 8.39 7.38 -5.68
N ASP A 193 8.80 7.18 -6.94
CA ASP A 193 9.17 5.86 -7.46
C ASP A 193 10.36 5.31 -6.67
N ARG A 194 10.20 4.07 -6.19
CA ARG A 194 11.14 3.36 -5.32
C ARG A 194 11.53 2.00 -5.90
N TRP A 195 11.01 1.65 -7.07
CA TRP A 195 11.21 0.34 -7.69
C TRP A 195 12.50 0.25 -8.52
N GLY A 196 13.17 1.39 -8.75
CA GLY A 196 14.47 1.47 -9.43
C GLY A 196 14.38 1.37 -10.94
#